data_AF-A0A7C4ZQ36-F1
#
_entry.id   AF-A0A7C4ZQ36-F1
#
_cell.length_a   1.000
_cell.length_b   1.000
_cell.length_c   1.000
_cell.angle_alpha   90.00
_cell.angle_beta   90.00
_cell.angle_gamma   90.00
#
_symmetry.space_group_name_H-M   'P 1'
#
loop_
_entity.id
_entity.type
_entity.pdbx_description
1 polymer ?
#
loop_
_entity_poly.entity_id
_entity_poly.type
_entity_poly.pdbx_seq_one_letter_code
_entity_poly.pdbx_strand_id
1 'polypeptide(L)'
;MVGKSYYHQPQHIGRVFIPGELAGYFNDLTAKTNWNGDVDEKGIPINVLADGNRIYFSTTIVQKALGHWDKWLLTHNDQDKEEFFRLCRWLLSQQDDRGGWSIWPELGLSLAPPYSAMTQGQCISAFVRAWKLTGEQGFAKGARRALDLMCTPLEAGGPAIIDGRSLLLEEVPINPRSSILNGWILALFGFYDFWLALKDQNARDLFKFSLDTLKSHLYECDMGYWSYYDVRGHLAELLLP
;
A
#
# COMPACT_ATOMS: atom_id res chain seq x y z
N MET A 1 29.02 -10.89 -4.77
CA MET A 1 28.20 -9.74 -4.33
C MET A 1 26.77 -10.09 -4.69
N VAL A 2 25.97 -10.58 -3.72
CA VAL A 2 24.57 -10.93 -3.99
C VAL A 2 23.81 -9.63 -4.12
N GLY A 3 23.35 -9.31 -5.34
CA GLY A 3 22.64 -8.05 -5.61
C GLY A 3 21.34 -8.01 -4.82
N LYS A 4 21.10 -6.93 -4.08
CA LYS A 4 19.81 -6.73 -3.39
C LYS A 4 18.72 -6.51 -4.44
N SER A 5 17.71 -7.39 -4.46
CA SER A 5 16.55 -7.28 -5.35
C SER A 5 15.82 -5.95 -5.13
N TYR A 6 15.34 -5.29 -6.20
CA TYR A 6 14.53 -4.05 -6.11
C TYR A 6 13.33 -4.21 -5.16
N TYR A 7 12.74 -5.41 -5.13
CA TYR A 7 11.59 -5.73 -4.29
C TYR A 7 11.95 -5.76 -2.80
N HIS A 8 13.20 -6.09 -2.45
CA HIS A 8 13.67 -6.32 -1.09
C HIS A 8 14.73 -5.30 -0.65
N GLN A 9 14.33 -4.02 -0.61
CA GLN A 9 15.18 -2.94 -0.08
C GLN A 9 14.93 -2.77 1.42
N PRO A 10 15.95 -2.41 2.23
CA PRO A 10 15.75 -2.05 3.63
C PRO A 10 14.74 -0.90 3.76
N GLN A 11 13.72 -1.07 4.60
CA GLN A 11 12.70 -0.07 4.88
C GLN A 11 12.80 0.32 6.35
N HIS A 12 13.54 1.39 6.62
CA HIS A 12 13.64 1.97 7.96
C HIS A 12 12.45 2.88 8.24
N ILE A 13 12.40 3.48 9.43
CA ILE A 13 11.47 4.57 9.73
C ILE A 13 11.70 5.70 8.71
N GLY A 14 10.62 6.26 8.18
CA GLY A 14 10.64 7.36 7.23
C GLY A 14 11.42 8.57 7.78
N ARG A 15 12.37 9.07 6.99
CA ARG A 15 13.31 10.11 7.44
C ARG A 15 12.70 11.49 7.65
N VAL A 16 11.53 11.73 7.04
CA VAL A 16 10.78 13.00 7.08
C VAL A 16 9.35 12.81 7.60
N PHE A 17 9.08 11.67 8.23
CA PHE A 17 7.83 11.40 8.91
C PHE A 17 7.74 12.20 10.22
N ILE A 18 6.58 12.82 10.47
CA ILE A 18 6.28 13.57 11.69
C ILE A 18 4.93 13.07 12.23
N PRO A 19 4.87 12.44 13.43
CA PRO A 19 3.62 11.99 14.02
C PRO A 19 2.59 13.12 14.15
N GLY A 20 1.35 12.87 13.73
CA GLY A 20 0.27 13.86 13.78
C GLY A 20 0.21 14.81 12.57
N GLU A 21 1.17 14.74 11.66
CA GLU A 21 1.23 15.57 10.47
C GLU A 21 1.28 14.75 9.18
N LEU A 22 0.59 15.23 8.14
CA LEU A 22 0.72 14.67 6.79
C LEU A 22 2.02 15.17 6.14
N ALA A 23 3.16 14.66 6.63
CA ALA A 23 4.52 14.97 6.18
C ALA A 23 5.07 13.81 5.31
N GLY A 24 6.29 13.32 5.61
CA GLY A 24 6.85 12.12 4.99
C GLY A 24 6.00 10.86 5.20
N TYR A 25 6.29 9.82 4.44
CA TYR A 25 5.66 8.51 4.63
C TYR A 25 6.32 7.75 5.80
N PHE A 26 5.57 6.82 6.41
CA PHE A 26 6.00 6.12 7.65
C PHE A 26 7.22 5.21 7.44
N ASN A 27 7.36 4.65 6.24
CA ASN A 27 8.46 3.78 5.84
C ASN A 27 9.37 4.54 4.87
N ASP A 28 10.69 4.43 5.04
CA ASP A 28 11.63 4.95 4.06
C ASP A 28 11.56 4.10 2.78
N LEU A 29 10.83 4.62 1.79
CA LEU A 29 10.69 4.05 0.46
C LEU A 29 11.61 4.74 -0.56
N THR A 30 12.53 5.60 -0.14
CA THR A 30 13.38 6.35 -1.08
C THR A 30 14.26 5.45 -1.93
N ALA A 31 14.65 4.26 -1.45
CA ALA A 31 15.35 3.26 -2.25
C ALA A 31 14.51 2.76 -3.44
N LYS A 32 13.17 2.76 -3.32
CA LYS A 32 12.25 2.35 -4.39
C LYS A 32 12.23 3.33 -5.57
N THR A 33 12.81 4.52 -5.44
CA THR A 33 12.93 5.45 -6.58
C THR A 33 13.93 4.94 -7.63
N ASN A 34 14.90 4.13 -7.21
CA ASN A 34 15.96 3.58 -8.07
C ASN A 34 15.48 2.34 -8.83
N TRP A 35 14.40 2.49 -9.60
CA TRP A 35 13.88 1.45 -10.48
C TRP A 35 14.89 1.12 -11.57
N ASN A 36 15.21 -0.16 -11.72
CA ASN A 36 16.20 -0.67 -12.69
C ASN A 36 15.58 -1.60 -13.74
N GLY A 37 14.26 -1.77 -13.74
CA GLY A 37 13.52 -2.55 -14.74
C GLY A 37 13.00 -1.70 -15.89
N ASP A 38 12.14 -2.30 -16.70
CA ASP A 38 11.47 -1.63 -17.81
C ASP A 38 10.56 -0.49 -17.34
N VAL A 39 10.44 0.54 -18.19
CA VAL A 39 9.41 1.57 -18.07
C VAL A 39 8.67 1.69 -19.40
N ASP A 40 7.40 2.09 -19.35
CA ASP A 40 6.66 2.45 -20.57
C ASP A 40 7.11 3.81 -21.13
N GLU A 41 6.50 4.21 -22.26
CA GLU A 41 6.74 5.52 -22.89
C GLU A 41 6.37 6.73 -22.01
N LYS A 42 5.57 6.52 -20.95
CA LYS A 42 5.19 7.53 -19.96
C LYS A 42 6.04 7.44 -18.69
N GLY A 43 7.07 6.60 -18.65
CA GLY A 43 7.93 6.43 -17.48
C GLY A 43 7.28 5.68 -16.32
N ILE A 44 6.26 4.85 -16.58
CA ILE A 44 5.61 4.01 -15.58
C ILE A 44 6.36 2.67 -15.48
N PRO A 45 6.74 2.22 -14.27
CA PRO A 45 7.39 0.93 -14.06
C PRO A 45 6.59 -0.26 -14.62
N ILE A 46 7.26 -1.15 -15.35
CA ILE A 46 6.71 -2.41 -15.86
C ILE A 46 7.45 -3.57 -15.19
N ASN A 47 6.71 -4.43 -14.48
CA ASN A 47 7.29 -5.63 -13.88
C ASN A 47 7.24 -6.75 -14.93
N VAL A 48 8.29 -7.56 -14.98
CA VAL A 48 8.37 -8.74 -15.86
C VAL A 48 8.29 -9.97 -14.98
N LEU A 49 7.27 -10.80 -15.21
CA LEU A 49 7.05 -12.06 -14.50
C LEU A 49 8.03 -13.13 -15.00
N ALA A 50 8.14 -14.24 -14.26
CA ALA A 50 9.06 -15.35 -14.59
C ALA A 50 8.75 -15.99 -15.97
N ASP A 51 7.51 -15.91 -16.44
CA ASP A 51 7.07 -16.38 -17.75
C ASP A 51 7.29 -15.34 -18.88
N GLY A 52 7.86 -14.18 -18.57
CA GLY A 52 8.11 -13.08 -19.50
C GLY A 52 6.94 -12.11 -19.66
N ASN A 53 5.80 -12.34 -19.01
CA ASN A 53 4.66 -11.44 -19.09
C ASN A 53 4.99 -10.08 -18.43
N ARG A 54 4.53 -9.01 -19.08
CA ARG A 54 4.78 -7.62 -18.66
C ARG A 54 3.53 -7.05 -18.02
N ILE A 55 3.64 -6.59 -16.78
CA ILE A 55 2.50 -6.19 -15.97
C ILE A 55 2.73 -4.84 -15.27
N TYR A 56 1.64 -4.13 -15.02
CA TYR A 56 1.67 -2.93 -14.18
C TYR A 56 1.24 -3.28 -12.76
N PHE A 57 2.22 -3.46 -11.87
CA PHE A 57 1.95 -3.79 -10.47
C PHE A 57 1.75 -2.51 -9.65
N SER A 58 0.50 -2.20 -9.33
CA SER A 58 0.12 -0.96 -8.64
C SER A 58 0.86 -0.76 -7.31
N THR A 59 1.18 -1.85 -6.58
CA THR A 59 1.97 -1.80 -5.34
C THR A 59 3.40 -1.28 -5.57
N THR A 60 4.08 -1.75 -6.63
CA THR A 60 5.41 -1.21 -7.01
C THR A 60 5.31 0.27 -7.33
N ILE A 61 4.29 0.66 -8.10
CA ILE A 61 4.12 2.02 -8.60
C ILE A 61 3.84 3.00 -7.46
N VAL A 62 2.96 2.65 -6.53
CA VAL A 62 2.64 3.51 -5.37
C VAL A 62 3.80 3.60 -4.38
N GLN A 63 4.56 2.52 -4.18
CA GLN A 63 5.76 2.57 -3.33
C GLN A 63 6.84 3.47 -3.92
N LYS A 64 7.05 3.41 -5.24
CA LYS A 64 7.94 4.34 -5.95
C LYS A 64 7.44 5.78 -5.83
N ALA A 65 6.13 6.02 -5.94
CA ALA A 65 5.55 7.35 -5.77
C ALA A 65 5.82 7.91 -4.36
N LEU A 66 5.52 7.14 -3.30
CA LEU A 66 5.80 7.54 -1.92
C LEU A 66 7.30 7.75 -1.66
N GLY A 67 8.17 6.96 -2.29
CA GLY A 67 9.62 7.18 -2.25
C GLY A 67 10.05 8.51 -2.88
N HIS A 68 9.47 8.88 -4.02
CA HIS A 68 9.72 10.18 -4.66
C HIS A 68 9.18 11.35 -3.83
N TRP A 69 8.02 11.19 -3.19
CA TRP A 69 7.50 12.16 -2.23
C TRP A 69 8.51 12.47 -1.13
N ASP A 70 9.04 11.45 -0.46
CA ASP A 70 10.01 11.63 0.61
C ASP A 70 11.34 12.22 0.10
N LYS A 71 11.83 11.80 -1.08
CA LYS A 71 13.05 12.39 -1.68
C LYS A 71 12.86 13.86 -2.01
N TRP A 72 11.70 14.25 -2.53
CA TRP A 72 11.40 15.64 -2.79
C TRP A 72 11.42 16.46 -1.49
N LEU A 73 10.82 15.96 -0.41
CA LEU A 73 10.86 16.64 0.90
C LEU A 73 12.29 16.76 1.46
N LEU A 74 13.14 15.75 1.23
CA LEU A 74 14.53 15.73 1.69
C LEU A 74 15.47 16.65 0.89
N THR A 75 15.25 16.76 -0.42
CA THR A 75 16.22 17.36 -1.35
C THR A 75 15.72 18.62 -2.05
N HIS A 76 14.41 18.86 -2.02
CA HIS A 76 13.72 19.89 -2.78
C HIS A 76 13.96 19.82 -4.30
N ASN A 77 14.30 18.64 -4.83
CA ASN A 77 14.44 18.42 -6.26
C ASN A 77 13.05 18.28 -6.92
N ASP A 78 12.67 19.23 -7.76
CA ASP A 78 11.37 19.21 -8.45
C ASP A 78 11.19 18.01 -9.38
N GLN A 79 12.27 17.37 -9.85
CA GLN A 79 12.16 16.12 -10.60
C GLN A 79 11.48 15.02 -9.77
N ASP A 80 11.82 14.86 -8.49
CA ASP A 80 11.16 13.87 -7.62
C ASP A 80 9.68 14.22 -7.41
N LYS A 81 9.33 15.51 -7.36
CA LYS A 81 7.94 15.96 -7.29
C LYS A 81 7.15 15.63 -8.56
N GLU A 82 7.74 15.85 -9.73
CA GLU A 82 7.14 15.51 -11.03
C GLU A 82 6.92 13.99 -11.16
N GLU A 83 7.92 13.19 -10.76
CA GLU A 83 7.81 11.73 -10.67
C GLU A 83 6.66 11.29 -9.78
N PHE A 84 6.56 11.83 -8.56
CA PHE A 84 5.46 11.55 -7.64
C PHE A 84 4.09 11.81 -8.27
N PHE A 85 3.90 12.98 -8.90
CA PHE A 85 2.63 13.32 -9.54
C PHE A 85 2.32 12.44 -10.74
N ARG A 86 3.31 12.09 -11.56
CA ARG A 86 3.11 11.23 -12.71
C ARG A 86 2.56 9.87 -12.29
N LEU A 87 3.18 9.26 -11.28
CA LEU A 87 2.76 7.97 -10.76
C LEU A 87 1.38 8.07 -10.08
N CYS A 88 1.10 9.13 -9.33
CA CYS A 88 -0.23 9.35 -8.74
C CYS A 88 -1.32 9.53 -9.81
N ARG A 89 -1.08 10.29 -10.87
CA ARG A 89 -2.05 10.48 -11.96
C ARG A 89 -2.31 9.17 -12.71
N TRP A 90 -1.27 8.37 -12.92
CA TRP A 90 -1.42 7.03 -13.50
C TRP A 90 -2.24 6.12 -12.58
N LEU A 91 -1.92 6.06 -11.28
CA LEU A 91 -2.70 5.26 -10.32
C LEU A 91 -4.18 5.70 -10.30
N LEU A 92 -4.44 7.01 -10.36
CA LEU A 92 -5.81 7.52 -10.39
C LEU A 92 -6.56 7.10 -11.67
N SER A 93 -5.88 7.05 -12.82
CA SER A 93 -6.50 6.60 -14.08
C SER A 93 -6.73 5.09 -14.14
N GLN A 94 -6.00 4.32 -13.33
CA GLN A 94 -6.15 2.87 -13.22
C GLN A 94 -7.09 2.44 -12.09
N GLN A 95 -7.62 3.36 -11.29
CA GLN A 95 -8.59 3.01 -10.24
C GLN A 95 -9.90 2.58 -10.89
N ASP A 96 -10.31 1.33 -10.63
CA ASP A 96 -11.53 0.76 -11.19
C ASP A 96 -12.81 1.39 -10.60
N ASP A 97 -13.98 0.97 -11.11
CA ASP A 97 -15.29 1.47 -10.68
C ASP A 97 -15.61 1.17 -9.20
N ARG A 98 -15.03 0.10 -8.66
CA ARG A 98 -15.15 -0.31 -7.25
C ARG A 98 -14.27 0.54 -6.33
N GLY A 99 -13.32 1.31 -6.87
CA GLY A 99 -12.41 2.16 -6.12
C GLY A 99 -11.04 1.54 -5.85
N GLY A 100 -10.70 0.44 -6.52
CA GLY A 100 -9.46 -0.30 -6.25
C GLY A 100 -8.55 -0.50 -7.45
N TRP A 101 -7.48 -1.26 -7.18
CA TRP A 101 -6.53 -1.73 -8.18
C TRP A 101 -6.50 -3.25 -8.12
N SER A 102 -6.89 -3.90 -9.22
CA SER A 102 -6.84 -5.35 -9.36
C SER A 102 -5.38 -5.82 -9.38
N ILE A 103 -5.02 -6.75 -8.51
CA ILE A 103 -3.64 -7.20 -8.33
C ILE A 103 -3.44 -8.65 -8.78
N TRP A 104 -4.29 -9.57 -8.31
CA TRP A 104 -4.06 -11.00 -8.51
C TRP A 104 -4.20 -11.45 -9.97
N PRO A 105 -5.20 -10.98 -10.75
CA PRO A 105 -5.28 -11.32 -12.16
C PRO A 105 -4.06 -10.88 -12.98
N GLU A 106 -3.46 -9.73 -12.64
CA GLU A 106 -2.21 -9.26 -13.26
C GLU A 106 -1.06 -10.22 -12.99
N LEU A 107 -1.05 -10.90 -11.84
CA LEU A 107 -0.07 -11.92 -11.49
C LEU A 107 -0.42 -13.32 -12.02
N GLY A 108 -1.46 -13.45 -12.86
CA GLY A 108 -1.96 -14.74 -13.33
C GLY A 108 -2.65 -15.57 -12.25
N LEU A 109 -3.00 -14.96 -11.11
CA LEU A 109 -3.63 -15.61 -9.97
C LEU A 109 -5.15 -15.39 -9.97
N SER A 110 -5.91 -16.48 -9.84
CA SER A 110 -7.37 -16.44 -9.73
C SER A 110 -7.82 -16.32 -8.27
N LEU A 111 -7.45 -15.22 -7.61
CA LEU A 111 -7.87 -14.92 -6.24
C LEU A 111 -9.00 -13.89 -6.23
N ALA A 112 -10.00 -14.11 -5.39
CA ALA A 112 -11.14 -13.21 -5.21
C ALA A 112 -11.31 -12.87 -3.73
N PRO A 113 -11.51 -11.59 -3.37
CA PRO A 113 -11.47 -10.40 -4.25
C PRO A 113 -10.07 -10.04 -4.77
N PRO A 114 -9.97 -9.30 -5.90
CA PRO A 114 -8.71 -8.99 -6.57
C PRO A 114 -7.89 -7.88 -5.89
N TYR A 115 -8.28 -7.45 -4.69
CA TYR A 115 -7.74 -6.27 -4.02
C TYR A 115 -6.86 -6.64 -2.82
N SER A 116 -5.84 -5.82 -2.59
CA SER A 116 -4.99 -5.88 -1.40
C SER A 116 -5.23 -4.66 -0.52
N ALA A 117 -5.56 -4.86 0.76
CA ALA A 117 -5.73 -3.73 1.68
C ALA A 117 -4.44 -2.89 1.83
N MET A 118 -3.26 -3.53 1.72
CA MET A 118 -1.98 -2.83 1.70
C MET A 118 -1.89 -1.85 0.53
N THR A 119 -2.18 -2.32 -0.70
CA THR A 119 -2.15 -1.45 -1.89
C THR A 119 -3.14 -0.30 -1.75
N GLN A 120 -4.34 -0.58 -1.26
CA GLN A 120 -5.35 0.47 -1.01
C GLN A 120 -4.81 1.52 -0.04
N GLY A 121 -4.26 1.12 1.11
CA GLY A 121 -3.70 2.02 2.11
C GLY A 121 -2.56 2.89 1.59
N GLN A 122 -1.66 2.31 0.80
CA GLN A 122 -0.55 3.05 0.18
C GLN A 122 -1.07 4.05 -0.86
N CYS A 123 -2.05 3.67 -1.69
CA CYS A 123 -2.65 4.56 -2.68
C CYS A 123 -3.42 5.71 -2.02
N ILE A 124 -4.16 5.44 -0.95
CA ILE A 124 -4.78 6.47 -0.11
C ILE A 124 -3.72 7.48 0.35
N SER A 125 -2.63 6.98 0.92
CA SER A 125 -1.52 7.80 1.44
C SER A 125 -0.88 8.68 0.36
N ALA A 126 -0.69 8.14 -0.86
CA ALA A 126 -0.17 8.88 -2.00
C ALA A 126 -1.18 9.95 -2.48
N PHE A 127 -2.44 9.59 -2.62
CA PHE A 127 -3.48 10.49 -3.12
C PHE A 127 -3.75 11.66 -2.18
N VAL A 128 -3.78 11.46 -0.87
CA VAL A 128 -4.01 12.58 0.05
C VAL A 128 -2.84 13.56 0.08
N ARG A 129 -1.60 13.09 -0.16
CA ARG A 129 -0.43 13.96 -0.35
C ARG A 129 -0.50 14.72 -1.67
N ALA A 130 -0.90 14.07 -2.76
CA ALA A 130 -1.12 14.72 -4.04
C ALA A 130 -2.22 15.80 -3.93
N TRP A 131 -3.34 15.47 -3.31
CA TRP A 131 -4.43 16.41 -3.03
C TRP A 131 -3.99 17.59 -2.17
N LYS A 132 -3.22 17.36 -1.09
CA LYS A 132 -2.73 18.43 -0.21
C LYS A 132 -1.90 19.46 -0.99
N LEU A 133 -1.13 19.04 -1.99
CA LEU A 133 -0.32 19.95 -2.80
C LEU A 133 -1.10 20.65 -3.91
N THR A 134 -2.05 19.97 -4.56
CA THR A 134 -2.69 20.50 -5.78
C THR A 134 -4.10 21.04 -5.56
N GLY A 135 -4.79 20.60 -4.51
CA GLY A 135 -6.23 20.84 -4.30
C GLY A 135 -7.13 20.07 -5.29
N GLU A 136 -6.57 19.24 -6.19
CA GLU A 136 -7.32 18.52 -7.21
C GLU A 136 -8.23 17.47 -6.57
N GLN A 137 -9.55 17.69 -6.68
CA GLN A 137 -10.56 16.85 -6.03
C GLN A 137 -10.58 15.40 -6.53
N GLY A 138 -10.01 15.13 -7.72
CA GLY A 138 -9.83 13.77 -8.22
C GLY A 138 -9.07 12.88 -7.24
N PHE A 139 -7.99 13.38 -6.64
CA PHE A 139 -7.20 12.62 -5.67
C PHE A 139 -7.96 12.38 -4.36
N ALA A 140 -8.64 13.39 -3.81
CA ALA A 140 -9.45 13.21 -2.60
C ALA A 140 -10.59 12.21 -2.80
N LYS A 141 -11.29 12.29 -3.94
CA LYS A 141 -12.34 11.32 -4.31
C LYS A 141 -11.76 9.92 -4.52
N GLY A 142 -10.62 9.81 -5.19
CA GLY A 142 -9.93 8.54 -5.38
C GLY A 142 -9.54 7.91 -4.05
N ALA A 143 -8.99 8.70 -3.11
CA ALA A 143 -8.65 8.24 -1.77
C ALA A 143 -9.88 7.76 -1.00
N ARG A 144 -11.02 8.46 -1.12
CA ARG A 144 -12.28 8.05 -0.49
C ARG A 144 -12.73 6.69 -1.01
N ARG A 145 -12.77 6.53 -2.34
CA ARG A 145 -13.21 5.27 -2.98
C ARG A 145 -12.34 4.09 -2.57
N ALA A 146 -11.02 4.29 -2.48
CA ALA A 146 -10.09 3.29 -1.98
C ALA A 146 -10.33 2.95 -0.50
N LEU A 147 -10.60 3.95 0.34
CA LEU A 147 -10.93 3.75 1.75
C LEU A 147 -12.23 2.96 1.94
N ASP A 148 -13.27 3.31 1.19
CA ASP A 148 -14.58 2.63 1.25
C ASP A 148 -14.45 1.17 0.78
N LEU A 149 -13.72 0.92 -0.30
CA LEU A 149 -13.43 -0.44 -0.77
C LEU A 149 -12.60 -1.23 0.23
N MET A 150 -11.59 -0.62 0.84
CA MET A 150 -10.75 -1.27 1.86
C MET A 150 -11.53 -1.72 3.09
N CYS A 151 -12.70 -1.13 3.36
CA CYS A 151 -13.62 -1.53 4.43
C CYS A 151 -14.70 -2.53 3.98
N THR A 152 -14.73 -2.91 2.71
CA THR A 152 -15.74 -3.83 2.17
C THR A 152 -15.40 -5.29 2.55
N PRO A 153 -16.34 -6.08 3.09
CA PRO A 153 -16.11 -7.48 3.46
C PRO A 153 -15.66 -8.37 2.29
N LEU A 154 -14.94 -9.45 2.59
CA LEU A 154 -14.55 -10.50 1.63
C LEU A 154 -15.75 -11.01 0.82
N GLU A 155 -16.87 -11.28 1.49
CA GLU A 155 -18.10 -11.80 0.89
C GLU A 155 -18.77 -10.79 -0.04
N ALA A 156 -18.49 -9.51 0.14
CA ALA A 156 -18.94 -8.40 -0.71
C ALA A 156 -17.90 -8.00 -1.77
N GLY A 157 -16.77 -8.70 -1.84
CA GLY A 157 -15.71 -8.47 -2.82
C GLY A 157 -14.72 -7.36 -2.46
N GLY A 158 -14.52 -7.07 -1.17
CA GLY A 158 -13.43 -6.21 -0.69
C GLY A 158 -12.45 -6.95 0.22
N PRO A 159 -11.33 -6.35 0.62
CA PRO A 159 -10.24 -7.04 1.33
C PRO A 159 -10.41 -7.08 2.86
N ALA A 160 -11.58 -6.73 3.42
CA ALA A 160 -11.79 -6.71 4.86
C ALA A 160 -12.41 -8.01 5.39
N ILE A 161 -11.98 -8.45 6.58
CA ILE A 161 -12.73 -9.43 7.38
C ILE A 161 -13.34 -8.68 8.55
N ILE A 162 -14.66 -8.75 8.68
CA ILE A 162 -15.42 -8.15 9.78
C ILE A 162 -16.05 -9.27 10.58
N ASP A 163 -15.53 -9.51 11.78
CA ASP A 163 -16.02 -10.54 12.69
C ASP A 163 -16.34 -9.92 14.06
N GLY A 164 -17.63 -9.73 14.34
CA GLY A 164 -18.11 -9.11 15.57
C GLY A 164 -17.53 -7.71 15.81
N ARG A 165 -16.51 -7.62 16.68
CA ARG A 165 -15.79 -6.38 17.02
C ARG A 165 -14.34 -6.39 16.51
N SER A 166 -14.08 -7.12 15.45
CA SER A 166 -12.77 -7.19 14.80
C SER A 166 -12.87 -6.71 13.35
N LEU A 167 -11.95 -5.84 12.95
CA LEU A 167 -11.72 -5.43 11.56
C LEU A 167 -10.30 -5.75 11.14
N LEU A 168 -10.15 -6.82 10.36
CA LEU A 168 -8.89 -7.24 9.76
C LEU A 168 -8.81 -6.71 8.33
N LEU A 169 -7.61 -6.25 7.95
CA LEU A 169 -7.32 -5.71 6.63
C LEU A 169 -6.36 -6.68 5.91
N GLU A 170 -6.88 -7.46 4.97
CA GLU A 170 -6.12 -8.53 4.34
C GLU A 170 -5.26 -8.01 3.19
N GLU A 171 -3.94 -8.25 3.24
CA GLU A 171 -3.05 -8.03 2.11
C GLU A 171 -3.38 -8.97 0.94
N VAL A 172 -3.61 -10.24 1.25
CA VAL A 172 -4.03 -11.26 0.29
C VAL A 172 -5.29 -11.93 0.84
N PRO A 173 -6.48 -11.62 0.28
CA PRO A 173 -7.74 -12.13 0.80
C PRO A 173 -7.92 -13.60 0.43
N ILE A 174 -7.50 -14.52 1.31
CA ILE A 174 -7.61 -15.97 1.11
C ILE A 174 -8.32 -16.68 2.27
N ASN A 175 -8.92 -17.84 1.97
CA ASN A 175 -9.57 -18.71 2.95
C ASN A 175 -8.87 -20.09 2.95
N PRO A 176 -8.41 -20.65 4.10
CA PRO A 176 -8.37 -20.04 5.45
C PRO A 176 -7.55 -18.75 5.54
N ARG A 177 -7.86 -17.86 6.50
CA ARG A 177 -7.18 -16.55 6.59
C ARG A 177 -5.66 -16.69 6.70
N SER A 178 -4.93 -15.75 6.10
CA SER A 178 -3.47 -15.67 6.13
C SER A 178 -3.01 -14.23 6.40
N SER A 179 -3.68 -13.55 7.34
CA SER A 179 -3.46 -12.15 7.67
C SER A 179 -1.97 -11.81 7.78
N ILE A 180 -1.51 -10.93 6.90
CA ILE A 180 -0.10 -10.57 6.73
C ILE A 180 0.16 -9.28 7.53
N LEU A 181 1.03 -9.36 8.54
CA LEU A 181 1.20 -8.28 9.54
C LEU A 181 1.65 -6.95 8.92
N ASN A 182 2.67 -6.98 8.07
CA ASN A 182 3.18 -5.77 7.42
C ASN A 182 2.12 -5.13 6.51
N GLY A 183 1.37 -5.94 5.75
CA GLY A 183 0.31 -5.46 4.89
C GLY A 183 -0.80 -4.77 5.65
N TRP A 184 -1.22 -5.34 6.78
CA TRP A 184 -2.22 -4.73 7.66
C TRP A 184 -1.72 -3.41 8.25
N ILE A 185 -0.47 -3.34 8.74
CA ILE A 185 0.12 -2.10 9.25
C ILE A 185 0.16 -1.01 8.17
N LEU A 186 0.56 -1.36 6.95
CA LEU A 186 0.61 -0.42 5.83
C LEU A 186 -0.80 0.03 5.39
N ALA A 187 -1.81 -0.85 5.51
CA ALA A 187 -3.20 -0.47 5.29
C ALA A 187 -3.70 0.54 6.35
N LEU A 188 -3.33 0.36 7.63
CA LEU A 188 -3.67 1.29 8.72
C LEU A 188 -3.12 2.70 8.48
N PHE A 189 -1.92 2.83 7.89
CA PHE A 189 -1.38 4.13 7.52
C PHE A 189 -2.27 4.90 6.54
N GLY A 190 -2.95 4.20 5.63
CA GLY A 190 -3.94 4.80 4.74
C GLY A 190 -5.09 5.46 5.50
N PHE A 191 -5.69 4.78 6.48
CA PHE A 191 -6.74 5.37 7.32
C PHE A 191 -6.23 6.60 8.10
N TYR A 192 -5.04 6.49 8.67
CA TYR A 192 -4.45 7.56 9.46
C TYR A 192 -4.15 8.80 8.61
N ASP A 193 -3.52 8.63 7.45
CA ASP A 193 -3.23 9.73 6.53
C ASP A 193 -4.50 10.35 5.96
N PHE A 194 -5.52 9.54 5.66
CA PHE A 194 -6.83 10.04 5.24
C PHE A 194 -7.47 10.93 6.31
N TRP A 195 -7.47 10.47 7.55
CA TRP A 195 -7.95 11.26 8.68
C TRP A 195 -7.16 12.57 8.84
N LEU A 196 -5.83 12.52 8.80
CA LEU A 196 -5.00 13.72 8.95
C LEU A 196 -5.25 14.74 7.84
N ALA A 197 -5.40 14.29 6.59
CA ALA A 197 -5.60 15.14 5.43
C ALA A 197 -7.00 15.75 5.38
N LEU A 198 -8.04 14.94 5.54
CA LEU A 198 -9.44 15.33 5.30
C LEU A 198 -10.23 15.58 6.59
N LYS A 199 -9.62 15.41 7.76
CA LYS A 199 -10.23 15.57 9.09
C LYS A 199 -11.47 14.70 9.31
N ASP A 200 -11.51 13.56 8.62
CA ASP A 200 -12.62 12.62 8.66
C ASP A 200 -12.60 11.76 9.94
N GLN A 201 -13.61 11.93 10.79
CA GLN A 201 -13.68 11.19 12.05
C GLN A 201 -14.00 9.70 11.85
N ASN A 202 -14.70 9.33 10.77
CA ASN A 202 -14.97 7.93 10.48
C ASN A 202 -13.67 7.17 10.14
N ALA A 203 -12.77 7.77 9.37
CA ALA A 203 -11.44 7.21 9.09
C ALA A 203 -10.60 7.05 10.38
N ARG A 204 -10.71 8.00 11.32
CA ARG A 204 -10.08 7.90 12.65
C ARG A 204 -10.63 6.73 13.45
N ASP A 205 -11.95 6.54 13.45
CA ASP A 205 -12.61 5.49 14.20
C ASP A 205 -12.33 4.12 13.59
N LEU A 206 -12.31 4.00 12.26
CA LEU A 206 -11.86 2.80 11.53
C LEU A 206 -10.39 2.46 11.82
N PHE A 207 -9.52 3.47 11.82
CA PHE A 207 -8.11 3.29 12.21
C PHE A 207 -8.00 2.71 13.62
N LYS A 208 -8.69 3.29 14.61
CA LYS A 208 -8.68 2.78 15.99
C LYS A 208 -9.24 1.37 16.08
N PHE A 209 -10.38 1.13 15.43
CA PHE A 209 -11.05 -0.16 15.46
C PHE A 209 -10.15 -1.28 14.92
N SER A 210 -9.53 -1.06 13.76
CA SER A 210 -8.61 -2.02 13.17
C SER A 210 -7.27 -2.10 13.90
N LEU A 211 -6.77 -1.01 14.49
CA LEU A 211 -5.56 -1.02 15.33
C LEU A 211 -5.76 -1.83 16.61
N ASP A 212 -6.90 -1.69 17.27
CA ASP A 212 -7.21 -2.47 18.47
C ASP A 212 -7.42 -3.94 18.14
N THR A 213 -8.02 -4.23 16.97
CA THR A 213 -8.07 -5.58 16.41
C THR A 213 -6.65 -6.14 16.17
N LEU A 214 -5.78 -5.37 15.51
CA LEU A 214 -4.40 -5.80 15.25
C LEU A 214 -3.69 -6.14 16.56
N LYS A 215 -3.77 -5.27 17.58
CA LYS A 215 -3.16 -5.49 18.90
C LYS A 215 -3.67 -6.77 19.56
N SER A 216 -4.97 -7.07 19.46
CA SER A 216 -5.51 -8.29 20.05
C SER A 216 -5.06 -9.54 19.30
N HIS A 217 -4.67 -9.45 18.04
CA HIS A 217 -4.18 -10.57 17.23
C HIS A 217 -2.65 -10.63 17.09
N LEU A 218 -1.89 -9.72 17.70
CA LEU A 218 -0.42 -9.71 17.61
C LEU A 218 0.23 -11.01 18.05
N TYR A 219 -0.36 -11.71 19.03
CA TYR A 219 0.13 -13.02 19.49
C TYR A 219 0.06 -14.09 18.40
N GLU A 220 -0.82 -13.95 17.41
CA GLU A 220 -0.92 -14.86 16.26
C GLU A 220 0.24 -14.64 15.27
N CYS A 221 0.92 -13.49 15.36
CA CYS A 221 2.06 -13.13 14.53
C CYS A 221 3.42 -13.23 15.26
N ASP A 222 3.42 -13.50 16.57
CA ASP A 222 4.61 -13.56 17.44
C ASP A 222 5.09 -15.00 17.65
N MET A 223 6.30 -15.31 17.16
CA MET A 223 6.97 -16.60 17.38
C MET A 223 8.41 -16.42 17.92
N GLY A 224 8.58 -15.48 18.85
CA GLY A 224 9.70 -15.46 19.81
C GLY A 224 11.06 -14.98 19.30
N TYR A 225 11.44 -15.22 18.05
CA TYR A 225 12.71 -14.71 17.48
C TYR A 225 12.60 -14.12 16.06
N TRP A 226 11.46 -14.31 15.38
CA TRP A 226 11.14 -13.81 14.04
C TRP A 226 9.63 -13.54 13.92
N SER A 227 9.24 -12.57 13.10
CA SER A 227 7.84 -12.41 12.64
C SER A 227 7.61 -13.24 11.37
N TYR A 228 6.59 -14.09 11.34
CA TYR A 228 6.15 -14.76 10.11
C TYR A 228 5.59 -13.73 9.11
N TYR A 229 5.74 -13.98 7.80
CA TYR A 229 5.07 -13.18 6.76
C TYR A 229 3.55 -13.32 6.91
N ASP A 230 3.04 -14.50 7.30
CA ASP A 230 1.60 -14.72 7.46
C ASP A 230 1.23 -15.69 8.61
N VAL A 231 -0.06 -15.72 8.99
CA VAL A 231 -0.59 -16.64 10.03
C VAL A 231 -0.60 -18.11 9.63
N ARG A 232 -0.11 -18.45 8.42
CA ARG A 232 0.06 -19.84 7.94
C ARG A 232 1.48 -20.37 8.10
N GLY A 233 2.40 -19.57 8.64
CA GLY A 233 3.73 -20.04 9.01
C GLY A 233 4.79 -19.92 7.89
N HIS A 234 4.63 -19.01 6.93
CA HIS A 234 5.71 -18.70 5.98
C HIS A 234 6.77 -17.79 6.63
N LEU A 235 8.02 -18.27 6.69
CA LEU A 235 9.15 -17.50 7.23
C LEU A 235 9.39 -16.23 6.40
N ALA A 236 9.78 -15.14 7.08
CA ALA A 236 10.23 -13.91 6.43
C ALA A 236 11.66 -14.05 5.85
N GLU A 237 11.85 -15.02 4.95
CA GLU A 237 12.87 -15.02 3.89
C GLU A 237 12.62 -16.23 2.99
N LEU A 238 12.72 -16.00 1.68
CA LEU A 238 12.51 -16.97 0.59
C LEU A 238 11.09 -17.53 0.45
N LEU A 239 10.37 -17.02 -0.56
CA LEU A 239 9.88 -17.79 -1.71
C LEU A 239 8.79 -16.97 -2.40
N LEU A 240 9.09 -16.44 -3.59
CA LEU A 240 8.54 -16.95 -4.84
C LEU A 240 9.63 -16.75 -5.93
N PRO A 241 9.78 -17.70 -6.86
CA PRO A 241 10.81 -17.72 -7.91
C PRO A 241 10.72 -16.55 -8.90
#